data_AF-X1I1R2-F1
#
_entry.id   AF-X1I1R2-F1
#
_cell.length_a   1.000
_cell.length_b   1.000
_cell.length_c   1.000
_cell.angle_alpha   90.00
_cell.angle_beta   90.00
_cell.angle_gamma   90.00
#
_symmetry.space_group_name_H-M   'P 1'
#
loop_
_entity.id
_entity.type
_entity.pdbx_description
1 polymer ?
#
loop_
_entity_poly.entity_id
_entity_poly.type
_entity_poly.pdbx_seq_one_letter_code
_entity_poly.pdbx_strand_id
1 'polypeptide(L)'
;MDIKKPRTLPPHFSEVYRGSDSPDALSKLLEGELGTDIEIGQLLIGTSTLDIPISIDIDSLPMHVQVAGTTGAGKSFFMLTFITSALRNNLKNWVLKKDLNKNVSVFMVDVHDEYMNGLQFQDKKKGIMDIANAVRKGSNEQYNAIFGDKFYLTRDLESVNIEMQRFSKPIRFRRSDLTVSDVTSVMYVSDQMSGYMNIVRASDQNWITKIETAAEDDTRGFAKGTVSAVKRRLYPIINSQIFKDDKVSDLAEIIYNLESGHFYNFNTALLSSTEQFVVITM
;
A
#
# COMPACT_ATOMS: atom_id res chain seq x y z
N MET A 1 -32.63 -0.77 -4.12
CA MET A 1 -33.75 -1.64 -3.72
C MET A 1 -33.40 -2.13 -2.32
N ASP A 2 -34.23 -1.92 -1.31
CA ASP A 2 -33.88 -2.27 0.08
C ASP A 2 -34.12 -3.78 0.30
N ILE A 3 -33.05 -4.58 0.24
CA ILE A 3 -33.11 -6.04 0.34
C ILE A 3 -33.19 -6.42 1.81
N LYS A 4 -34.27 -7.12 2.17
CA LYS A 4 -34.54 -7.52 3.56
C LYS A 4 -34.46 -9.01 3.69
N LYS A 5 -33.93 -9.45 4.83
CA LYS A 5 -33.98 -10.85 5.23
C LYS A 5 -35.44 -11.33 5.18
N PRO A 6 -35.73 -12.47 4.50
CA PRO A 6 -37.10 -13.00 4.46
C PRO A 6 -37.58 -13.34 5.87
N ARG A 7 -38.82 -12.93 6.19
CA ARG A 7 -39.43 -13.14 7.52
C ARG A 7 -40.05 -14.53 7.69
N THR A 8 -40.34 -15.20 6.59
CA THR A 8 -40.99 -16.52 6.55
C THR A 8 -40.18 -17.43 5.65
N LEU A 9 -40.17 -18.72 6.00
CA LEU A 9 -39.61 -19.74 5.12
C LEU A 9 -40.46 -19.87 3.86
N PRO A 10 -39.86 -20.19 2.70
CA PRO A 10 -40.62 -20.53 1.51
C PRO A 10 -41.53 -21.75 1.78
N PRO A 11 -42.74 -21.82 1.20
CA PRO A 11 -43.60 -22.99 1.26
C PRO A 11 -42.90 -24.27 0.77
N HIS A 12 -43.37 -25.43 1.24
CA HIS A 12 -42.97 -26.72 0.68
C HIS A 12 -43.27 -26.74 -0.83
N PHE A 13 -42.31 -27.23 -1.62
CA PHE A 13 -42.35 -27.28 -3.09
C PHE A 13 -42.34 -25.91 -3.80
N SER A 14 -41.76 -24.88 -3.19
CA SER A 14 -41.45 -23.63 -3.90
C SER A 14 -40.54 -23.88 -5.10
N GLU A 15 -40.86 -23.26 -6.24
CA GLU A 15 -39.99 -23.31 -7.41
C GLU A 15 -38.66 -22.61 -7.11
N VAL A 16 -37.56 -23.23 -7.56
CA VAL A 16 -36.21 -22.70 -7.44
C VAL A 16 -35.64 -22.55 -8.84
N TYR A 17 -35.17 -21.35 -9.14
CA TYR A 17 -34.49 -21.03 -10.40
C TYR A 17 -32.99 -20.85 -10.16
N ARG A 18 -32.18 -21.04 -11.21
CA ARG A 18 -30.74 -20.77 -11.12
C ARG A 18 -30.54 -19.27 -11.29
N GLY A 19 -29.54 -18.72 -10.59
CA GLY A 19 -29.14 -17.33 -10.81
C GLY A 19 -28.74 -17.04 -12.27
N SER A 20 -28.24 -18.05 -12.98
CA SER A 20 -27.93 -17.99 -14.42
C SER A 20 -29.14 -17.73 -15.31
N ASP A 21 -30.35 -18.02 -14.83
CA ASP A 21 -31.58 -17.84 -15.60
C ASP A 21 -32.07 -16.38 -15.56
N SER A 22 -31.44 -15.54 -14.73
CA SER A 22 -31.77 -14.11 -14.59
C SER A 22 -30.52 -13.29 -14.22
N PRO A 23 -29.51 -13.23 -15.11
CA PRO A 23 -28.23 -12.58 -14.82
C PRO A 23 -28.38 -11.10 -14.49
N ASP A 24 -29.30 -10.38 -15.14
CA ASP A 24 -29.54 -8.95 -14.88
C ASP A 24 -30.08 -8.69 -13.46
N ALA A 25 -30.98 -9.55 -12.98
CA ALA A 25 -31.52 -9.43 -11.63
C ALA A 25 -30.44 -9.75 -10.59
N LEU A 26 -29.60 -10.75 -10.87
CA LEU A 26 -28.49 -11.14 -10.01
C LEU A 26 -27.39 -10.07 -9.97
N SER A 27 -27.04 -9.48 -11.11
CA SER A 27 -26.11 -8.34 -11.20
C SER A 27 -26.63 -7.16 -10.38
N LYS A 28 -27.89 -6.74 -10.57
CA LYS A 28 -28.49 -5.65 -9.79
C LYS A 28 -28.53 -5.93 -8.28
N LEU A 29 -28.75 -7.19 -7.89
CA LEU A 29 -28.71 -7.61 -6.49
C LEU A 29 -27.29 -7.44 -5.92
N LEU A 30 -26.29 -7.96 -6.62
CA LEU A 30 -24.89 -7.92 -6.19
C LEU A 30 -24.34 -6.50 -6.15
N GLU A 31 -24.65 -5.67 -7.14
CA GLU A 31 -24.31 -4.24 -7.16
C GLU A 31 -24.95 -3.49 -5.99
N GLY A 32 -26.19 -3.82 -5.64
CA GLY A 32 -26.91 -3.18 -4.54
C GLY A 32 -26.41 -3.58 -3.14
N GLU A 33 -25.83 -4.76 -3.00
CA GLU A 33 -25.38 -5.30 -1.70
C GLU A 33 -23.87 -5.21 -1.47
N LEU A 34 -23.06 -5.34 -2.52
CA LEU A 34 -21.59 -5.39 -2.42
C LEU A 34 -20.95 -4.08 -2.88
N GLY A 35 -21.46 -3.52 -3.98
CA GLY A 35 -20.98 -2.24 -4.52
C GLY A 35 -20.63 -2.29 -6.00
N THR A 36 -20.08 -1.17 -6.49
CA THR A 36 -19.87 -0.94 -7.94
C THR A 36 -18.52 -0.36 -8.34
N ASP A 37 -17.66 -0.04 -7.37
CA ASP A 37 -16.44 0.73 -7.66
C ASP A 37 -15.24 -0.16 -8.02
N ILE A 38 -14.87 -1.08 -7.13
CA ILE A 38 -13.65 -1.89 -7.26
C ILE A 38 -13.99 -3.34 -7.55
N GLU A 39 -13.83 -3.75 -8.81
CA GLU A 39 -14.03 -5.14 -9.23
C GLU A 39 -12.96 -6.07 -8.62
N ILE A 40 -13.39 -7.13 -7.94
CA ILE A 40 -12.50 -8.11 -7.29
C ILE A 40 -12.54 -9.50 -7.93
N GLY A 41 -13.45 -9.71 -8.88
CA GLY A 41 -13.57 -10.96 -9.61
C GLY A 41 -14.92 -11.12 -10.30
N GLN A 42 -15.24 -12.36 -10.69
CA GLN A 42 -16.50 -12.71 -11.33
C GLN A 42 -17.24 -13.78 -10.51
N LEU A 43 -18.56 -13.81 -10.65
CA LEU A 43 -19.40 -14.78 -9.92
C LEU A 43 -19.18 -16.21 -10.45
N LEU A 44 -18.83 -17.13 -9.54
CA LEU A 44 -18.78 -18.56 -9.84
C LEU A 44 -20.16 -19.21 -9.65
N ILE A 45 -20.62 -19.97 -10.64
CA ILE A 45 -21.81 -20.84 -10.55
C ILE A 45 -21.42 -22.27 -10.87
N GLY A 46 -21.46 -23.14 -9.86
CA GLY A 46 -21.01 -24.52 -9.99
C GLY A 46 -19.53 -24.56 -10.37
N THR A 47 -19.23 -25.04 -11.58
CA THR A 47 -17.86 -25.13 -12.13
C THR A 47 -17.58 -24.10 -13.23
N SER A 48 -18.55 -23.23 -13.55
CA SER A 48 -18.39 -22.20 -14.58
C SER A 48 -18.52 -20.80 -13.97
N THR A 49 -17.89 -19.83 -14.62
CA THR A 49 -17.98 -18.43 -14.24
C THR A 49 -19.09 -17.76 -15.05
N LEU A 50 -19.93 -16.96 -14.40
CA LEU A 50 -20.80 -16.00 -15.09
C LEU A 50 -20.06 -14.70 -15.32
N ASP A 51 -20.33 -14.04 -16.45
CA ASP A 51 -19.80 -12.71 -16.76
C ASP A 51 -20.55 -11.61 -15.97
N ILE A 52 -20.57 -11.77 -14.65
CA ILE A 52 -21.14 -10.83 -13.69
C ILE A 52 -19.99 -10.42 -12.76
N PRO A 53 -19.51 -9.17 -12.84
CA PRO A 53 -18.44 -8.69 -12.00
C PRO A 53 -18.92 -8.59 -10.55
N ILE A 54 -18.05 -8.97 -9.62
CA ILE A 54 -18.20 -8.73 -8.19
C ILE A 54 -17.35 -7.53 -7.85
N SER A 55 -17.98 -6.49 -7.30
CA SER A 55 -17.30 -5.26 -6.92
C SER A 55 -17.58 -4.90 -5.47
N ILE A 56 -16.72 -4.07 -4.89
CA ILE A 56 -16.92 -3.47 -3.59
C ILE A 56 -16.94 -1.95 -3.70
N ASP A 57 -17.69 -1.28 -2.83
CA ASP A 57 -17.69 0.18 -2.76
C ASP A 57 -16.41 0.69 -2.09
N ILE A 58 -15.88 1.81 -2.57
CA ILE A 58 -14.66 2.43 -2.00
C ILE A 58 -14.88 2.82 -0.54
N ASP A 59 -16.10 3.23 -0.20
CA ASP A 59 -16.48 3.64 1.14
C ASP A 59 -16.42 2.47 2.15
N SER A 60 -16.29 1.22 1.68
CA SER A 60 -16.08 0.03 2.52
C SER A 60 -14.62 -0.28 2.86
N LEU A 61 -13.66 0.25 2.09
CA LEU A 61 -12.22 -0.04 2.25
C LEU A 61 -11.63 0.35 3.63
N PRO A 62 -12.09 1.43 4.31
CA PRO A 62 -11.60 1.78 5.65
C PRO A 62 -11.86 0.71 6.73
N MET A 63 -12.73 -0.28 6.47
CA MET A 63 -13.04 -1.34 7.44
C MET A 63 -11.95 -2.42 7.59
N HIS A 64 -10.81 -2.25 6.91
CA HIS A 64 -9.73 -3.24 6.75
C HIS A 64 -10.18 -4.53 6.03
N VAL A 65 -9.30 -5.05 5.17
CA VAL A 65 -9.56 -6.26 4.39
C VAL A 65 -8.48 -7.29 4.68
N GLN A 66 -8.89 -8.51 5.02
CA GLN A 66 -7.99 -9.65 5.18
C GLN A 66 -8.15 -10.62 4.00
N VAL A 67 -7.07 -10.82 3.24
CA VAL A 67 -7.02 -11.82 2.17
C VAL A 67 -6.32 -13.08 2.70
N ALA A 68 -7.11 -14.09 3.04
CA ALA A 68 -6.60 -15.35 3.57
C ALA A 68 -6.79 -16.51 2.58
N GLY A 69 -5.83 -17.44 2.56
CA GLY A 69 -5.86 -18.62 1.70
C GLY A 69 -4.56 -19.41 1.77
N THR A 70 -4.59 -20.69 1.44
CA THR A 70 -3.39 -21.55 1.38
C THR A 70 -2.44 -21.10 0.26
N THR A 71 -1.20 -21.61 0.26
CA THR A 71 -0.27 -21.38 -0.86
C THR A 71 -0.88 -21.92 -2.15
N GLY A 72 -0.81 -21.12 -3.23
CA GLY A 72 -1.45 -21.46 -4.51
C GLY A 72 -2.94 -21.15 -4.59
N ALA A 73 -3.60 -20.70 -3.51
CA ALA A 73 -5.04 -20.36 -3.53
C ALA A 73 -5.38 -19.05 -4.28
N GLY A 74 -4.39 -18.39 -4.90
CA GLY A 74 -4.62 -17.18 -5.69
C GLY A 74 -4.56 -15.85 -4.94
N LYS A 75 -3.98 -15.79 -3.73
CA LYS A 75 -3.85 -14.54 -2.96
C LYS A 75 -3.15 -13.41 -3.73
N SER A 76 -1.97 -13.68 -4.29
CA SER A 76 -1.23 -12.67 -5.06
C SER A 76 -2.00 -12.27 -6.33
N PHE A 77 -2.76 -13.20 -6.93
CA PHE A 77 -3.60 -12.91 -8.09
C PHE A 77 -4.75 -11.97 -7.73
N PHE A 78 -5.44 -12.23 -6.60
CA PHE A 78 -6.45 -11.33 -6.06
C PHE A 78 -5.89 -9.93 -5.83
N MET A 79 -4.71 -9.81 -5.23
CA MET A 79 -4.07 -8.51 -4.99
C MET A 79 -3.77 -7.77 -6.31
N LEU A 80 -3.27 -8.45 -7.35
CA LEU A 80 -3.09 -7.84 -8.67
C LEU A 80 -4.41 -7.40 -9.29
N THR A 81 -5.46 -8.20 -9.17
CA THR A 81 -6.81 -7.83 -9.63
C THR A 81 -7.29 -6.58 -8.92
N PHE A 82 -7.18 -6.54 -7.59
CA PHE A 82 -7.56 -5.38 -6.79
C PHE A 82 -6.80 -4.11 -7.21
N ILE A 83 -5.47 -4.18 -7.32
CA ILE A 83 -4.64 -3.05 -7.76
C ILE A 83 -5.05 -2.58 -9.15
N THR A 84 -5.26 -3.53 -10.08
CA THR A 84 -5.67 -3.22 -11.45
C THR A 84 -7.04 -2.53 -11.48
N SER A 85 -7.99 -2.99 -10.67
CA SER A 85 -9.32 -2.39 -10.55
C SER A 85 -9.28 -1.00 -9.92
N ALA A 86 -8.45 -0.79 -8.90
CA ALA A 86 -8.19 0.54 -8.33
C ALA A 86 -7.65 1.52 -9.40
N LEU A 87 -6.63 1.10 -10.16
CA LEU A 87 -6.07 1.92 -11.25
C LEU A 87 -7.09 2.23 -12.34
N ARG A 88 -7.92 1.24 -12.72
CA ARG A 88 -9.01 1.42 -13.70
C ARG A 88 -10.07 2.40 -13.20
N ASN A 89 -10.47 2.28 -11.93
CA ASN A 89 -11.42 3.19 -11.31
C ASN A 89 -10.88 4.63 -11.31
N ASN A 90 -9.61 4.83 -10.94
CA ASN A 90 -9.00 6.16 -10.90
C ASN A 90 -8.91 6.77 -12.31
N LEU A 91 -8.52 5.96 -13.31
CA LEU A 91 -8.49 6.41 -14.70
C LEU A 91 -9.90 6.78 -15.21
N LYS A 92 -10.92 5.98 -14.89
CA LYS A 92 -12.32 6.27 -15.21
C LYS A 92 -12.77 7.59 -14.57
N ASN A 93 -12.45 7.80 -13.29
CA ASN A 93 -12.79 9.03 -12.57
C ASN A 93 -12.09 10.25 -13.16
N TRP A 94 -10.82 10.10 -13.57
CA TRP A 94 -10.09 11.15 -14.28
C TRP A 94 -10.76 11.51 -15.62
N VAL A 95 -11.10 10.53 -16.45
CA VAL A 95 -11.80 10.77 -17.73
C VAL A 95 -13.15 11.46 -17.51
N LEU A 96 -13.89 11.03 -16.50
CA LEU A 96 -15.20 11.59 -16.15
C LEU A 96 -15.13 12.89 -15.36
N LYS A 97 -13.92 13.38 -15.02
CA LYS A 97 -13.68 14.57 -14.17
C LYS A 97 -14.46 14.52 -12.85
N LYS A 98 -14.51 13.34 -12.24
CA LYS A 98 -15.14 13.11 -10.94
C LYS A 98 -14.23 13.58 -9.80
N ASP A 99 -14.80 13.64 -8.60
CA ASP A 99 -14.09 13.96 -7.36
C ASP A 99 -12.96 12.94 -7.09
N LEU A 100 -11.79 13.45 -6.69
CA LEU A 100 -10.63 12.66 -6.28
C LEU A 100 -10.90 11.81 -5.04
N ASN A 101 -11.91 12.16 -4.22
CA ASN A 101 -12.33 11.35 -3.06
C ASN A 101 -12.82 9.95 -3.43
N LYS A 102 -13.05 9.68 -4.73
CA LYS A 102 -13.38 8.35 -5.25
C LYS A 102 -12.19 7.66 -5.91
N ASN A 103 -10.98 8.17 -5.76
CA ASN A 103 -9.78 7.46 -6.15
C ASN A 103 -9.28 6.56 -5.03
N VAL A 104 -8.68 5.44 -5.41
CA VAL A 104 -8.03 4.49 -4.49
C VAL A 104 -6.54 4.53 -4.74
N SER A 105 -5.77 5.05 -3.79
CA SER A 105 -4.32 4.88 -3.80
C SER A 105 -3.93 3.54 -3.18
N VAL A 106 -2.79 3.03 -3.63
CA VAL A 106 -2.25 1.78 -3.09
C VAL A 106 -0.76 1.97 -2.87
N PHE A 107 -0.35 1.82 -1.60
CA PHE A 107 1.05 1.67 -1.23
C PHE A 107 1.31 0.18 -0.96
N MET A 108 1.92 -0.49 -1.93
CA MET A 108 2.14 -1.93 -1.91
C MET A 108 3.51 -2.27 -1.34
N VAL A 109 3.57 -3.15 -0.34
CA VAL A 109 4.84 -3.69 0.19
C VAL A 109 5.15 -5.01 -0.53
N ASP A 110 6.18 -5.04 -1.35
CA ASP A 110 6.53 -6.16 -2.23
C ASP A 110 7.89 -6.75 -1.87
N VAL A 111 7.90 -7.99 -1.37
CA VAL A 111 9.13 -8.66 -0.91
C VAL A 111 9.92 -9.29 -2.08
N HIS A 112 9.24 -9.65 -3.17
CA HIS A 112 9.80 -10.52 -4.22
C HIS A 112 9.60 -9.99 -5.64
N ASP A 113 9.18 -8.74 -5.80
CA ASP A 113 8.86 -8.11 -7.09
C ASP A 113 7.78 -8.85 -7.88
N GLU A 114 6.95 -9.63 -7.18
CA GLU A 114 5.93 -10.46 -7.80
C GLU A 114 4.88 -9.60 -8.48
N TYR A 115 4.55 -8.45 -7.90
CA TYR A 115 3.51 -7.57 -8.43
C TYR A 115 4.04 -6.68 -9.54
N MET A 116 5.27 -6.18 -9.39
CA MET A 116 5.91 -5.34 -10.40
C MET A 116 6.17 -6.12 -11.70
N ASN A 117 6.80 -7.30 -11.59
CA ASN A 117 7.07 -8.18 -12.73
C ASN A 117 5.83 -8.91 -13.23
N GLY A 118 4.90 -9.21 -12.33
CA GLY A 118 3.72 -10.00 -12.61
C GLY A 118 3.80 -11.44 -12.17
N LEU A 119 2.64 -12.07 -12.12
CA LEU A 119 2.49 -13.49 -11.85
C LEU A 119 2.48 -14.28 -13.15
N GLN A 120 2.97 -15.52 -13.10
CA GLN A 120 2.93 -16.43 -14.24
C GLN A 120 1.49 -16.89 -14.49
N PHE A 121 0.97 -16.68 -15.70
CA PHE A 121 -0.35 -17.16 -16.12
C PHE A 121 -0.31 -17.57 -17.60
N GLN A 122 -0.62 -18.84 -17.89
CA GLN A 122 -0.74 -19.39 -19.26
C GLN A 122 0.39 -18.93 -20.20
N ASP A 123 1.65 -19.08 -19.75
CA ASP A 123 2.90 -18.70 -20.45
C ASP A 123 3.23 -17.20 -20.55
N LYS A 124 2.44 -16.33 -19.91
CA LYS A 124 2.73 -14.90 -19.84
C LYS A 124 2.96 -14.49 -18.39
N LYS A 125 3.98 -13.67 -18.18
CA LYS A 125 4.18 -12.94 -16.92
C LYS A 125 3.75 -11.49 -17.16
N LYS A 126 2.71 -11.04 -16.46
CA LYS A 126 2.17 -9.69 -16.61
C LYS A 126 1.91 -9.05 -15.25
N GLY A 127 2.48 -7.87 -15.05
CA GLY A 127 2.43 -7.14 -13.79
C GLY A 127 2.10 -5.67 -13.95
N ILE A 128 2.33 -4.90 -12.90
CA ILE A 128 2.06 -3.46 -12.90
C ILE A 128 2.91 -2.72 -13.95
N MET A 129 4.13 -3.19 -14.21
CA MET A 129 4.98 -2.62 -15.27
C MET A 129 4.32 -2.68 -16.64
N ASP A 130 3.60 -3.76 -16.95
CA ASP A 130 2.90 -3.90 -18.23
C ASP A 130 1.71 -2.95 -18.34
N ILE A 131 0.98 -2.74 -17.24
CA ILE A 131 -0.12 -1.77 -17.15
C ILE A 131 0.43 -0.36 -17.38
N ALA A 132 1.50 0.00 -16.66
CA ALA A 132 2.18 1.28 -16.79
C ALA A 132 2.64 1.55 -18.24
N ASN A 133 3.25 0.55 -18.88
CA ASN A 133 3.65 0.65 -20.28
C ASN A 133 2.46 0.80 -21.23
N ALA A 134 1.37 0.06 -21.01
CA ALA A 134 0.17 0.13 -21.85
C ALA A 134 -0.50 1.51 -21.77
N VAL A 135 -0.65 2.05 -20.56
CA VAL A 135 -1.26 3.37 -20.33
C VAL A 135 -0.37 4.48 -20.90
N ARG A 136 0.95 4.41 -20.68
CA ARG A 136 1.91 5.39 -21.22
C ARG A 136 1.92 5.41 -22.76
N LYS A 137 1.73 4.26 -23.42
CA LYS A 137 1.57 4.20 -24.88
C LYS A 137 0.30 4.89 -25.39
N GLY A 138 -0.75 4.94 -24.57
CA GLY A 138 -2.00 5.61 -24.89
C GLY A 138 -1.89 7.13 -24.75
N SER A 139 -1.51 7.63 -23.58
CA SER A 139 -1.30 9.06 -23.31
C SER A 139 -0.46 9.28 -22.05
N ASN A 140 0.43 10.28 -22.08
CA ASN A 140 1.15 10.73 -20.89
C ASN A 140 0.22 11.34 -19.84
N GLU A 141 -0.87 11.99 -20.24
CA GLU A 141 -1.85 12.55 -19.31
C GLU A 141 -2.59 11.43 -18.56
N GLN A 142 -2.98 10.36 -19.26
CA GLN A 142 -3.59 9.18 -18.65
C GLN A 142 -2.62 8.47 -17.70
N TYR A 143 -1.34 8.39 -18.08
CA TYR A 143 -0.31 7.82 -17.22
C TYR A 143 -0.16 8.61 -15.92
N ASN A 144 0.01 9.93 -16.04
CA ASN A 144 0.19 10.84 -14.90
C ASN A 144 -1.05 10.98 -14.01
N ALA A 145 -2.21 10.48 -14.46
CA ALA A 145 -3.44 10.48 -13.66
C ALA A 145 -3.51 9.32 -12.64
N ILE A 146 -2.71 8.26 -12.83
CA ILE A 146 -2.77 7.05 -12.00
C ILE A 146 -1.39 6.56 -11.53
N PHE A 147 -0.31 7.05 -12.12
CA PHE A 147 1.07 6.74 -11.74
C PHE A 147 1.85 8.02 -11.49
N GLY A 148 2.65 8.02 -10.42
CA GLY A 148 3.79 8.93 -10.31
C GLY A 148 4.89 8.56 -11.30
N ASP A 149 5.80 9.49 -11.58
CA ASP A 149 6.90 9.26 -12.55
C ASP A 149 7.73 8.01 -12.20
N LYS A 150 8.08 7.89 -10.91
CA LYS A 150 8.82 6.76 -10.34
C LYS A 150 8.05 6.12 -9.18
N PHE A 151 7.16 5.20 -9.52
CA PHE A 151 6.30 4.53 -8.54
C PHE A 151 6.89 3.26 -7.92
N TYR A 152 8.01 2.75 -8.43
CA TYR A 152 8.70 1.60 -7.84
C TYR A 152 9.85 2.07 -6.95
N LEU A 153 9.68 1.94 -5.65
CA LEU A 153 10.61 2.38 -4.63
C LEU A 153 11.51 1.21 -4.23
N THR A 154 12.83 1.39 -4.32
CA THR A 154 13.81 0.36 -3.97
C THR A 154 14.90 0.93 -3.06
N ARG A 155 15.63 0.08 -2.34
CA ARG A 155 16.84 0.51 -1.65
C ARG A 155 17.95 0.89 -2.63
N ASP A 156 18.11 0.11 -3.69
CA ASP A 156 19.24 0.17 -4.61
C ASP A 156 18.79 -0.04 -6.04
N LEU A 157 18.94 0.99 -6.87
CA LEU A 157 18.48 0.99 -8.25
C LEU A 157 19.29 0.02 -9.13
N GLU A 158 20.57 -0.20 -8.82
CA GLU A 158 21.44 -1.08 -9.61
C GLU A 158 21.04 -2.55 -9.48
N SER A 159 20.42 -2.91 -8.35
CA SER A 159 19.91 -4.26 -8.10
C SER A 159 18.60 -4.58 -8.86
N VAL A 160 17.94 -3.56 -9.41
CA VAL A 160 16.65 -3.70 -10.11
C VAL A 160 16.89 -4.08 -11.58
N ASN A 161 16.03 -4.96 -12.12
CA ASN A 161 16.04 -5.29 -13.54
C ASN A 161 15.92 -4.02 -14.41
N ILE A 162 16.74 -3.93 -15.46
CA ILE A 162 16.81 -2.80 -16.41
C ILE A 162 15.43 -2.36 -16.91
N GLU A 163 14.52 -3.31 -17.20
CA GLU A 163 13.18 -2.96 -17.70
C GLU A 163 12.34 -2.20 -16.67
N MET A 164 12.53 -2.52 -15.39
CA MET A 164 11.83 -1.91 -14.26
C MET A 164 12.47 -0.57 -13.86
N GLN A 165 13.79 -0.41 -14.03
CA GLN A 165 14.54 0.81 -13.62
C GLN A 165 13.93 2.11 -14.13
N ARG A 166 13.28 2.11 -15.31
CA ARG A 166 12.59 3.30 -15.83
C ARG A 166 11.43 3.79 -14.97
N PHE A 167 10.85 2.93 -14.15
CA PHE A 167 9.78 3.24 -13.18
C PHE A 167 10.32 3.33 -11.74
N SER A 168 11.61 3.06 -11.57
CA SER A 168 12.22 2.88 -10.26
C SER A 168 12.97 4.11 -9.79
N LYS A 169 12.94 4.36 -8.48
CA LYS A 169 13.87 5.27 -7.81
C LYS A 169 14.36 4.69 -6.48
N PRO A 170 15.60 5.01 -6.07
CA PRO A 170 16.04 4.70 -4.72
C PRO A 170 15.24 5.54 -3.72
N ILE A 171 14.68 4.89 -2.70
CA ILE A 171 13.90 5.55 -1.65
C ILE A 171 14.81 6.24 -0.65
N ARG A 172 14.48 7.48 -0.29
CA ARG A 172 15.25 8.31 0.65
C ARG A 172 14.32 9.09 1.56
N PHE A 173 14.58 8.98 2.85
CA PHE A 173 13.90 9.72 3.89
C PHE A 173 14.92 10.47 4.72
N ARG A 174 14.52 11.64 5.22
CA ARG A 174 15.31 12.33 6.23
C ARG A 174 15.10 11.68 7.58
N ARG A 175 16.15 11.63 8.40
CA ARG A 175 16.00 11.20 9.80
C ARG A 175 15.06 12.12 10.58
N SER A 176 14.97 13.39 10.18
CA SER A 176 14.02 14.37 10.75
C SER A 176 12.57 14.16 10.32
N ASP A 177 12.31 13.38 9.26
CA ASP A 177 10.95 13.00 8.89
C ASP A 177 10.36 12.02 9.94
N LEU A 178 11.23 11.30 10.67
CA LEU A 178 10.80 10.34 11.69
C LEU A 178 10.32 11.02 12.97
N THR A 179 9.21 10.48 13.47
CA THR A 179 8.66 10.77 14.78
C THR A 179 9.19 9.84 15.86
N VAL A 180 9.07 10.25 17.12
CA VAL A 180 9.34 9.35 18.25
C VAL A 180 8.37 8.18 18.24
N SER A 181 7.11 8.41 17.81
CA SER A 181 6.08 7.37 17.70
C SER A 181 6.51 6.26 16.74
N ASP A 182 7.05 6.63 15.57
CA ASP A 182 7.50 5.69 14.53
C ASP A 182 8.63 4.79 15.03
N VAL A 183 9.51 5.32 15.89
CA VAL A 183 10.57 4.52 16.52
C VAL A 183 9.98 3.58 17.58
N THR A 184 9.07 4.08 18.42
CA THR A 184 8.49 3.30 19.52
C THR A 184 7.49 2.23 19.08
N SER A 185 6.88 2.38 17.89
CA SER A 185 5.98 1.38 17.31
C SER A 185 6.73 0.13 16.83
N VAL A 186 8.00 0.29 16.45
CA VAL A 186 8.84 -0.78 15.88
C VAL A 186 9.82 -1.35 16.91
N MET A 187 10.32 -0.51 17.81
CA MET A 187 11.38 -0.87 18.74
C MET A 187 10.89 -0.87 20.18
N TYR A 188 11.42 -1.80 20.98
CA TYR A 188 11.24 -1.73 22.42
C TYR A 188 11.99 -0.54 23.00
N VAL A 189 11.22 0.43 23.50
CA VAL A 189 11.69 1.68 24.10
C VAL A 189 10.95 1.86 25.43
N SER A 190 11.67 2.12 26.52
CA SER A 190 11.03 2.41 27.82
C SER A 190 10.54 3.85 27.90
N ASP A 191 9.63 4.15 28.83
CA ASP A 191 9.10 5.51 29.02
C ASP A 191 10.20 6.56 29.25
N GLN A 192 11.28 6.19 29.95
CA GLN A 192 12.44 7.05 30.17
C GLN A 192 13.19 7.36 28.85
N MET A 193 13.32 6.36 27.98
CA MET A 193 13.94 6.53 26.66
C MET A 193 13.06 7.39 25.75
N SER A 194 11.75 7.14 25.73
CA SER A 194 10.77 7.94 24.98
C SER A 194 10.74 9.40 25.47
N GLY A 195 10.78 9.62 26.79
CA GLY A 195 10.84 10.95 27.39
C GLY A 195 12.08 11.73 26.94
N TYR A 196 13.25 11.08 26.97
CA TYR A 196 14.48 11.68 26.47
C TYR A 196 14.38 12.04 24.97
N MET A 197 13.92 11.11 24.13
CA MET A 197 13.78 11.34 22.68
C MET A 197 12.83 12.52 22.38
N ASN A 198 11.69 12.60 23.07
CA ASN A 198 10.75 13.71 22.92
C ASN A 198 11.34 15.05 23.33
N ILE A 199 12.13 15.11 24.41
CA ILE A 199 12.81 16.34 24.83
C ILE A 199 13.85 16.80 23.81
N VAL A 200 14.60 15.86 23.21
CA VAL A 200 15.54 16.22 22.15
C VAL A 200 14.80 16.69 20.90
N ARG A 201 13.74 15.98 20.49
CA ARG A 201 12.92 16.35 19.34
C ARG A 201 12.23 17.70 19.46
N ALA A 202 11.72 18.03 20.65
CA ALA A 202 11.12 19.34 20.90
C ALA A 202 12.12 20.50 20.72
N SER A 203 13.42 20.24 20.91
CA SER A 203 14.46 21.26 20.79
C SER A 203 15.11 21.35 19.40
N ASP A 204 15.07 20.28 18.61
CA ASP A 204 15.82 20.17 17.36
C ASP A 204 15.09 19.25 16.39
N GLN A 205 14.91 19.69 15.14
CA GLN A 205 14.27 18.90 14.09
C GLN A 205 15.16 17.71 13.67
N ASN A 206 16.48 17.85 13.73
CA ASN A 206 17.45 16.79 13.43
C ASN A 206 17.78 15.97 14.70
N TRP A 207 16.74 15.61 15.43
CA TRP A 207 16.83 15.07 16.79
C TRP A 207 17.62 13.75 16.86
N ILE A 208 17.53 12.89 15.85
CA ILE A 208 18.29 11.63 15.79
C ILE A 208 19.79 11.91 15.69
N THR A 209 20.20 12.79 14.79
CA THR A 209 21.59 13.24 14.61
C THR A 209 22.11 13.95 15.86
N LYS A 210 21.24 14.74 16.49
CA LYS A 210 21.57 15.40 17.75
C LYS A 210 21.84 14.38 18.85
N ILE A 211 21.03 13.32 18.95
CA ILE A 211 21.27 12.22 19.90
C ILE A 211 22.56 11.48 19.56
N GLU A 212 22.80 11.16 18.29
CA GLU A 212 24.02 10.49 17.82
C GLU A 212 25.28 11.24 18.28
N THR A 213 25.31 12.55 18.02
CA THR A 213 26.46 13.43 18.28
C THR A 213 26.52 14.02 19.68
N ALA A 214 25.49 13.79 20.53
CA ALA A 214 25.44 14.31 21.89
C ALA A 214 26.65 13.85 22.71
N ALA A 215 27.26 14.76 23.45
CA ALA A 215 28.30 14.43 24.43
C ALA A 215 27.74 13.50 25.52
N GLU A 216 28.60 12.69 26.16
CA GLU A 216 28.15 11.71 27.16
C GLU A 216 27.55 12.33 28.44
N ASP A 217 27.77 13.63 28.65
CA ASP A 217 27.25 14.42 29.76
C ASP A 217 26.00 15.25 29.40
N ASP A 218 25.64 15.39 28.12
CA ASP A 218 24.37 15.99 27.67
C ASP A 218 23.22 15.00 27.91
N THR A 219 22.84 14.90 29.18
CA THR A 219 21.84 13.95 29.66
C THR A 219 20.45 14.53 29.76
N ARG A 220 20.32 15.87 29.73
CA ARG A 220 19.04 16.60 29.85
C ARG A 220 18.18 16.15 31.03
N GLY A 221 18.82 15.78 32.15
CA GLY A 221 18.14 15.31 33.36
C GLY A 221 17.85 13.80 33.41
N PHE A 222 18.24 13.02 32.40
CA PHE A 222 18.11 11.57 32.39
C PHE A 222 19.38 10.87 32.87
N ALA A 223 19.27 9.59 33.24
CA ALA A 223 20.45 8.79 33.55
C ALA A 223 21.32 8.59 32.29
N LYS A 224 22.66 8.61 32.43
CA LYS A 224 23.59 8.32 31.31
C LYS A 224 23.27 6.99 30.61
N GLY A 225 22.88 5.97 31.39
CA GLY A 225 22.45 4.68 30.85
C GLY A 225 21.24 4.78 29.91
N THR A 226 20.30 5.70 30.16
CA THR A 226 19.17 5.97 29.28
C THR A 226 19.64 6.55 27.95
N VAL A 227 20.54 7.54 27.97
CA VAL A 227 21.10 8.14 26.74
C VAL A 227 21.86 7.09 25.91
N SER A 228 22.71 6.29 26.55
CA SER A 228 23.43 5.20 25.88
C SER A 228 22.50 4.14 25.30
N ALA A 229 21.41 3.81 26.00
CA ALA A 229 20.41 2.88 25.51
C ALA A 229 19.67 3.44 24.29
N VAL A 230 19.27 4.72 24.31
CA VAL A 230 18.64 5.39 23.16
C VAL A 230 19.57 5.40 21.95
N LYS A 231 20.84 5.80 22.12
CA LYS A 231 21.85 5.75 21.04
C LYS A 231 21.94 4.35 20.41
N ARG A 232 21.96 3.30 21.24
CA ARG A 232 21.99 1.91 20.77
C ARG A 232 20.72 1.51 20.02
N ARG A 233 19.55 1.99 20.47
CA ARG A 233 18.27 1.72 19.80
C ARG A 233 18.16 2.41 18.44
N LEU A 234 18.63 3.66 18.35
CA LEU A 234 18.63 4.41 17.09
C LEU A 234 19.73 3.97 16.11
N TYR A 235 20.71 3.19 16.55
CA TYR A 235 21.84 2.75 15.73
C TYR A 235 21.45 2.16 14.36
N PRO A 236 20.40 1.31 14.21
CA PRO A 236 20.00 0.79 12.91
C PRO A 236 19.43 1.87 11.97
N ILE A 237 18.73 2.88 12.51
CA ILE A 237 18.22 4.02 11.74
C ILE A 237 19.39 4.93 11.34
N ILE A 238 20.32 5.18 12.26
CA ILE A 238 21.53 5.97 12.02
C ILE A 238 22.35 5.35 10.88
N ASN A 239 22.53 4.04 10.86
CA ASN A 239 23.32 3.36 9.82
C ASN A 239 22.50 2.94 8.59
N SER A 240 21.25 3.39 8.49
CA SER A 240 20.38 3.06 7.37
C SER A 240 20.86 3.71 6.08
N GLN A 241 20.62 3.01 4.96
CA GLN A 241 20.88 3.56 3.63
C GLN A 241 19.74 4.43 3.11
N ILE A 242 18.54 4.27 3.67
CA ILE A 242 17.34 4.99 3.28
C ILE A 242 17.03 6.17 4.23
N PHE A 243 17.44 6.12 5.50
CA PHE A 243 17.29 7.24 6.45
C PHE A 243 18.60 8.03 6.59
N LYS A 244 18.67 9.20 5.95
CA LYS A 244 19.89 10.02 5.86
C LYS A 244 19.64 11.46 6.28
N ASP A 245 20.67 12.15 6.72
CA ASP A 245 20.63 13.61 6.94
C ASP A 245 20.91 14.35 5.62
N ASP A 246 20.09 14.06 4.61
CA ASP A 246 20.19 14.70 3.29
C ASP A 246 19.22 15.90 3.20
N LYS A 247 19.41 16.78 2.21
CA LYS A 247 18.45 17.86 1.92
C LYS A 247 17.17 17.35 1.27
N VAL A 248 17.21 16.15 0.68
CA VAL A 248 16.12 15.57 -0.11
C VAL A 248 15.44 14.45 0.68
N SER A 249 14.11 14.45 0.67
CA SER A 249 13.26 13.38 1.17
C SER A 249 12.16 13.12 0.15
N ASP A 250 11.87 11.85 -0.09
CA ASP A 250 10.77 11.40 -0.93
C ASP A 250 9.40 11.44 -0.22
N LEU A 251 9.37 11.62 1.11
CA LEU A 251 8.14 11.46 1.90
C LEU A 251 7.00 12.37 1.41
N ALA A 252 7.27 13.67 1.24
CA ALA A 252 6.25 14.62 0.80
C ALA A 252 5.73 14.31 -0.61
N GLU A 253 6.61 13.85 -1.50
CA GLU A 253 6.22 13.45 -2.86
C GLU A 253 5.34 12.19 -2.83
N ILE A 254 5.73 11.18 -2.02
CA ILE A 254 4.96 9.94 -1.86
C ILE A 254 3.58 10.25 -1.30
N ILE A 255 3.49 11.03 -0.22
CA ILE A 255 2.20 11.43 0.39
C ILE A 255 1.34 12.15 -0.64
N TYR A 256 1.87 13.18 -1.32
CA TYR A 256 1.13 13.94 -2.33
C TYR A 256 0.57 13.04 -3.45
N ASN A 257 1.38 12.11 -3.94
CA ASN A 257 0.96 11.17 -4.98
C ASN A 257 -0.08 10.16 -4.46
N LEU A 258 0.06 9.66 -3.22
CA LEU A 258 -0.94 8.78 -2.60
C LEU A 258 -2.27 9.51 -2.36
N GLU A 259 -2.25 10.77 -1.93
CA GLU A 259 -3.45 11.61 -1.81
C GLU A 259 -4.11 11.87 -3.17
N SER A 260 -3.33 11.84 -4.25
CA SER A 260 -3.83 11.97 -5.63
C SER A 260 -4.39 10.67 -6.22
N GLY A 261 -4.33 9.55 -5.49
CA GLY A 261 -4.79 8.25 -5.98
C GLY A 261 -3.75 7.47 -6.78
N HIS A 262 -2.46 7.78 -6.66
CA HIS A 262 -1.42 7.04 -7.36
C HIS A 262 -1.09 5.72 -6.67
N PHE A 263 -0.56 4.80 -7.47
CA PHE A 263 0.04 3.55 -7.00
C PHE A 263 1.52 3.74 -6.68
N TYR A 264 1.99 3.12 -5.60
CA TYR A 264 3.40 2.89 -5.31
C TYR A 264 3.65 1.42 -4.98
N ASN A 265 4.76 0.89 -5.47
CA ASN A 265 5.30 -0.40 -5.06
C ASN A 265 6.60 -0.15 -4.30
N PHE A 266 6.62 -0.50 -3.02
CA PHE A 266 7.77 -0.46 -2.15
C PHE A 266 8.41 -1.84 -2.07
N ASN A 267 9.52 -2.00 -2.79
CA ASN A 267 10.34 -3.18 -2.71
C ASN A 267 11.10 -3.20 -1.37
N THR A 268 10.90 -4.26 -0.61
CA THR A 268 11.60 -4.46 0.66
C THR A 268 12.81 -5.37 0.53
N ALA A 269 13.14 -5.82 -0.68
CA ALA A 269 14.34 -6.59 -0.91
C ALA A 269 15.55 -5.72 -0.50
N LEU A 270 16.48 -6.34 0.24
CA LEU A 270 17.67 -5.70 0.77
C LEU A 270 17.45 -4.69 1.92
N LEU A 271 16.22 -4.41 2.34
CA LEU A 271 15.98 -3.61 3.55
C LEU A 271 16.11 -4.48 4.80
N SER A 272 16.70 -3.91 5.85
CA SER A 272 16.64 -4.52 7.18
C SER A 272 15.21 -4.51 7.72
N SER A 273 14.88 -5.43 8.62
CA SER A 273 13.54 -5.48 9.23
C SER A 273 13.17 -4.15 9.90
N THR A 274 14.12 -3.49 10.55
CA THR A 274 13.91 -2.15 11.12
C THR A 274 13.49 -1.14 10.06
N GLU A 275 14.21 -1.08 8.94
CA GLU A 275 13.87 -0.14 7.85
C GLU A 275 12.47 -0.42 7.31
N GLN A 276 12.13 -1.69 7.07
CA GLN A 276 10.81 -2.07 6.57
C GLN A 276 9.68 -1.61 7.50
N PHE A 277 9.78 -1.93 8.79
CA PHE A 277 8.73 -1.59 9.76
C PHE A 277 8.63 -0.09 10.02
N VAL A 278 9.75 0.63 10.06
CA VAL A 278 9.74 2.09 10.26
C VAL A 278 9.07 2.79 9.08
N VAL A 279 9.35 2.38 7.83
CA VAL A 279 8.69 2.97 6.66
C VAL A 279 7.17 2.69 6.65
N ILE A 280 6.74 1.51 7.07
CA ILE A 280 5.31 1.14 7.10
C ILE A 280 4.53 1.89 8.20
N THR A 281 5.21 2.36 9.24
CA THR A 281 4.59 3.01 10.41
C THR A 281 4.71 4.54 10.42
N MET A 282 5.42 5.09 9.43
CA MET A 282 5.63 6.52 9.19
C MET A 282 4.39 7.22 8.63
#